data_AF-A0A2U2DK67-F1
#
_entry.id   AF-A0A2U2DK67-F1
#
_cell.length_a   1.000
_cell.length_b   1.000
_cell.length_c   1.000
_cell.angle_alpha   90.00
_cell.angle_beta   90.00
_cell.angle_gamma   90.00
#
_symmetry.space_group_name_H-M   'P 1'
#
loop_
_entity.id
_entity.type
_entity.pdbx_description
1 polymer ?
#
loop_
_entity_poly.entity_id
_entity_poly.type
_entity_poly.pdbx_seq_one_letter_code
_entity_poly.pdbx_strand_id
1 'polypeptide(L)'
;MVKSSNNPFQSISDIQKLVDQANPAIELARTLSSINAPTKALQDLSKSLTVNNDLMKSIASASDIARRLTQQTDVAARLTQGLPKIDLNLPDISTKIKASLPRQLEDLETRPSPIAAQETHPEAFATSDVQLDSIEDLGHMVRRSRELRKLSQQEFADLAGVGRRFVSELENGKPTLEFAKVLQVARAAGISLIARDRSR
;
A
#
# COMPACT_ATOMS: atom_id res chain seq x y z
N MET A 1 3.26 43.09 62.34
CA MET A 1 2.00 43.23 61.57
C MET A 1 2.33 43.41 60.09
N VAL A 2 1.41 43.10 59.18
CA VAL A 2 1.63 42.82 57.74
C VAL A 2 0.49 43.50 56.96
N LYS A 3 0.62 44.07 55.73
CA LYS A 3 1.62 43.90 54.65
C LYS A 3 2.02 45.26 53.99
N SER A 4 2.63 45.16 52.80
CA SER A 4 2.93 46.15 51.75
C SER A 4 2.15 47.47 51.73
N SER A 5 2.74 48.66 51.55
CA SER A 5 3.85 49.10 50.66
C SER A 5 3.48 49.13 49.16
N ASN A 6 2.82 50.20 48.73
CA ASN A 6 2.66 50.56 47.33
C ASN A 6 4.01 51.12 46.81
N ASN A 7 4.58 50.57 45.73
CA ASN A 7 5.94 50.90 45.27
C ASN A 7 5.97 51.08 43.73
N PRO A 8 6.46 52.22 43.19
CA PRO A 8 6.16 52.64 41.80
C PRO A 8 6.99 51.93 40.70
N PHE A 9 7.83 50.97 41.05
CA PHE A 9 8.83 50.37 40.14
C PHE A 9 8.32 49.24 39.22
N GLN A 10 7.01 48.97 39.16
CA GLN A 10 6.42 47.98 38.22
C GLN A 10 6.19 48.54 36.80
N SER A 11 6.13 49.88 36.66
CA SER A 11 5.67 50.54 35.42
C SER A 11 6.52 50.21 34.19
N ILE A 12 7.86 50.18 34.29
CA ILE A 12 8.73 49.97 33.12
C ILE A 12 8.63 48.53 32.58
N SER A 13 8.53 47.53 33.46
CA SER A 13 8.33 46.13 33.05
C SER A 13 6.96 45.88 32.42
N ASP A 14 5.93 46.60 32.86
CA ASP A 14 4.58 46.45 32.30
C ASP A 14 4.39 47.26 31.01
N ILE A 15 5.07 48.41 30.86
CA ILE A 15 5.21 49.11 29.58
C ILE A 15 5.96 48.24 28.57
N GLN A 16 7.05 47.58 28.97
CA GLN A 16 7.79 46.67 28.08
C GLN A 16 6.90 45.49 27.64
N LYS A 17 6.17 44.85 28.56
CA LYS A 17 5.19 43.81 28.20
C LYS A 17 4.08 44.31 27.28
N LEU A 18 3.58 45.54 27.45
CA LEU A 18 2.59 46.14 26.56
C LEU A 18 3.15 46.41 25.16
N VAL A 19 4.42 46.83 25.06
CA VAL A 19 5.12 46.98 23.77
C VAL A 19 5.32 45.61 23.10
N ASP A 20 5.72 44.59 23.85
CA ASP A 20 5.90 43.23 23.33
C ASP A 20 4.56 42.56 22.96
N GLN A 21 3.46 42.91 23.61
CA GLN A 21 2.09 42.53 23.22
C GLN A 21 1.54 43.33 22.02
N ALA A 22 2.04 44.55 21.78
CA ALA A 22 1.69 45.36 20.62
C ALA A 22 2.51 45.02 19.36
N ASN A 23 3.72 44.47 19.52
CA ASN A 23 4.56 43.99 18.41
C ASN A 23 3.82 43.07 17.42
N PRO A 24 3.08 42.02 17.83
CA PRO A 24 2.32 41.20 16.88
C PRO A 24 1.20 41.98 16.17
N ALA A 25 0.60 43.00 16.80
CA ALA A 25 -0.39 43.86 16.11
C ALA A 25 0.25 44.77 15.05
N ILE A 26 1.46 45.29 15.32
CA ILE A 26 2.24 46.09 14.36
C ILE A 26 2.79 45.21 13.23
N GLU A 27 3.19 43.98 13.53
CA GLU A 27 3.63 42.99 12.55
C GLU A 27 2.46 42.46 11.70
N LEU A 28 1.28 42.27 12.30
CA LEU A 28 0.03 42.03 11.58
C LEU A 28 -0.36 43.23 10.70
N ALA A 29 -0.18 44.48 11.16
CA ALA A 29 -0.43 45.66 10.32
C ALA A 29 0.55 45.75 9.12
N ARG A 30 1.83 45.36 9.30
CA ARG A 30 2.82 45.28 8.20
C ARG A 30 2.58 44.10 7.26
N THR A 31 2.15 42.95 7.76
CA THR A 31 1.80 41.81 6.90
C THR A 31 0.49 42.08 6.15
N LEU A 32 -0.50 42.71 6.77
CA LEU A 32 -1.72 43.17 6.08
C LEU A 32 -1.43 44.27 5.05
N SER A 33 -0.50 45.20 5.30
CA SER A 33 -0.14 46.23 4.30
C SER A 33 0.75 45.69 3.16
N SER A 34 1.53 44.64 3.41
CA SER A 34 2.25 43.92 2.35
C SER A 34 1.37 42.94 1.57
N ILE A 35 0.21 42.56 2.12
CA ILE A 35 -0.94 42.06 1.34
C ILE A 35 -1.64 43.25 0.65
N ASN A 36 -0.87 44.03 -0.12
CA ASN A 36 -1.42 44.70 -1.30
C ASN A 36 -1.56 43.66 -2.43
N ALA A 37 -2.25 42.55 -2.13
CA ALA A 37 -2.64 41.58 -3.13
C ALA A 37 -3.62 42.31 -4.07
N PRO A 38 -3.34 42.38 -5.39
CA PRO A 38 -4.20 43.11 -6.30
C PRO A 38 -5.61 42.55 -6.19
N THR A 39 -6.63 43.43 -6.17
CA THR A 39 -8.04 43.06 -5.92
C THR A 39 -8.51 41.91 -6.81
N LYS A 40 -7.95 41.83 -8.02
CA LYS A 40 -8.08 40.73 -8.98
C LYS A 40 -7.69 39.36 -8.42
N ALA A 41 -6.58 39.22 -7.70
CA ALA A 41 -6.12 37.96 -7.11
C ALA A 41 -7.09 37.44 -6.02
N LEU A 42 -7.61 38.33 -5.16
CA LEU A 42 -8.66 37.96 -4.20
C LEU A 42 -9.97 37.58 -4.90
N GLN A 43 -10.31 38.26 -6.00
CA GLN A 43 -11.50 37.99 -6.80
C GLN A 43 -11.37 36.70 -7.63
N ASP A 44 -10.16 36.32 -8.05
CA ASP A 44 -9.90 35.06 -8.77
C ASP A 44 -9.81 33.88 -7.78
N LEU A 45 -9.30 34.10 -6.56
CA LEU A 45 -9.36 33.12 -5.48
C LEU A 45 -10.81 32.86 -5.03
N SER A 46 -11.64 33.91 -4.88
CA SER A 46 -13.05 33.73 -4.51
C SER A 46 -13.84 33.00 -5.60
N LYS A 47 -13.60 33.31 -6.89
CA LYS A 47 -14.15 32.51 -8.02
C LYS A 47 -13.72 31.04 -7.92
N SER A 48 -12.44 30.76 -7.68
CA SER A 48 -11.93 29.39 -7.57
C SER A 48 -12.58 28.60 -6.42
N LEU A 49 -12.79 29.25 -5.27
CA LEU A 49 -13.52 28.67 -4.13
C LEU A 49 -15.00 28.42 -4.45
N THR A 50 -15.65 29.29 -5.22
CA THR A 50 -17.03 29.08 -5.71
C THR A 50 -17.08 27.91 -6.70
N VAL A 51 -16.16 27.85 -7.67
CA VAL A 51 -16.07 26.75 -8.66
C VAL A 51 -15.88 25.41 -7.96
N ASN A 52 -15.04 25.33 -6.92
CA ASN A 52 -14.89 24.10 -6.14
C ASN A 52 -16.17 23.71 -5.38
N ASN A 53 -16.94 24.68 -4.89
CA ASN A 53 -18.24 24.44 -4.24
C ASN A 53 -19.28 23.92 -5.25
N ASP A 54 -19.35 24.51 -6.44
CA ASP A 54 -20.28 24.08 -7.50
C ASP A 54 -19.85 22.74 -8.14
N LEU A 55 -18.54 22.45 -8.22
CA LEU A 55 -18.01 21.12 -8.54
C LEU A 55 -18.43 20.10 -7.48
N MET A 56 -18.31 20.43 -6.19
CA MET A 56 -18.77 19.56 -5.09
C MET A 56 -20.29 19.34 -5.14
N LYS A 57 -21.10 20.35 -5.49
CA LYS A 57 -22.55 20.17 -5.75
C LYS A 57 -22.83 19.29 -6.97
N SER A 58 -22.04 19.41 -8.03
CA SER A 58 -22.16 18.56 -9.22
C SER A 58 -21.82 17.10 -8.93
N ILE A 59 -20.82 16.85 -8.07
CA ILE A 59 -20.47 15.51 -7.58
C ILE A 59 -21.52 15.00 -6.56
N ALA A 60 -22.13 15.91 -5.78
CA ALA A 60 -23.21 15.59 -4.85
C ALA A 60 -24.52 15.16 -5.53
N SER A 61 -24.69 15.34 -6.85
CA SER A 61 -25.67 14.55 -7.61
C SER A 61 -25.18 13.11 -7.85
N ALA A 62 -24.87 12.42 -6.75
CA ALA A 62 -24.66 10.97 -6.73
C ALA A 62 -25.88 10.23 -7.30
N SER A 63 -27.07 10.84 -7.23
CA SER A 63 -28.29 10.42 -7.92
C SER A 63 -28.11 10.29 -9.44
N ASP A 64 -27.61 11.33 -10.13
CA ASP A 64 -27.45 11.28 -11.59
C ASP A 64 -26.32 10.34 -12.02
N ILE A 65 -25.26 10.24 -11.22
CA ILE A 65 -24.17 9.28 -11.46
C ILE A 65 -24.68 7.84 -11.31
N ALA A 66 -25.43 7.53 -10.25
CA ALA A 66 -26.05 6.22 -10.05
C ALA A 66 -27.09 5.90 -11.15
N ARG A 67 -27.86 6.90 -11.60
CA ARG A 67 -28.88 6.75 -12.66
C ARG A 67 -28.25 6.52 -14.04
N ARG A 68 -27.08 7.10 -14.32
CA ARG A 68 -26.29 6.80 -15.54
C ARG A 68 -25.60 5.45 -15.48
N LEU A 69 -25.04 5.05 -14.33
CA LEU A 69 -24.44 3.73 -14.14
C LEU A 69 -25.47 2.60 -14.34
N THR A 70 -26.69 2.75 -13.82
CA THR A 70 -27.79 1.79 -14.04
C THR A 70 -28.32 1.79 -15.49
N GLN A 71 -28.08 2.83 -16.29
CA GLN A 71 -28.32 2.81 -17.73
C GLN A 71 -27.20 2.12 -18.51
N GLN A 72 -25.96 2.08 -17.99
CA GLN A 72 -24.82 1.44 -18.66
C GLN A 72 -24.65 -0.05 -18.34
N THR A 73 -25.34 -0.60 -17.34
CA THR A 73 -25.26 -2.03 -16.99
C THR A 73 -25.77 -2.99 -18.08
N ASP A 74 -26.52 -2.52 -19.08
CA ASP A 74 -26.97 -3.31 -20.25
C ASP A 74 -25.84 -3.60 -21.27
N VAL A 75 -24.69 -2.91 -21.18
CA VAL A 75 -23.58 -3.09 -22.13
C VAL A 75 -22.98 -4.50 -22.07
N ALA A 76 -22.97 -5.14 -20.89
CA ALA A 76 -22.47 -6.50 -20.72
C ALA A 76 -23.30 -7.55 -21.48
N ALA A 77 -24.63 -7.38 -21.52
CA ALA A 77 -25.54 -8.28 -22.25
C ALA A 77 -25.44 -8.09 -23.77
N ARG A 78 -25.17 -6.86 -24.23
CA ARG A 78 -24.95 -6.55 -25.65
C ARG A 78 -23.64 -7.11 -26.19
N LEU A 79 -22.58 -7.12 -25.38
CA LEU A 79 -21.29 -7.70 -25.77
C LEU A 79 -21.36 -9.23 -25.96
N THR A 80 -22.19 -9.95 -25.20
CA THR A 80 -22.37 -11.40 -25.37
C THR A 80 -23.18 -11.78 -26.60
N GLN A 81 -24.01 -10.89 -27.16
CA GLN A 81 -24.78 -11.17 -28.38
C GLN A 81 -23.95 -11.02 -29.68
N GLY A 82 -22.76 -10.42 -29.63
CA GLY A 82 -21.93 -10.11 -30.80
C GLY A 82 -20.74 -11.04 -31.06
N LEU A 83 -20.45 -12.00 -30.18
CA LEU A 83 -19.29 -12.89 -30.32
C LEU A 83 -19.62 -14.06 -31.28
N PRO A 84 -18.91 -14.22 -32.42
CA PRO A 84 -19.07 -15.38 -33.26
C PRO A 84 -18.61 -16.64 -32.50
N LYS A 85 -19.40 -17.71 -32.56
CA LYS A 85 -18.99 -19.02 -32.04
C LYS A 85 -17.87 -19.57 -32.93
N ILE A 86 -16.64 -19.58 -32.40
CA ILE A 86 -15.50 -20.20 -33.06
C ILE A 86 -15.41 -21.64 -32.57
N ASP A 87 -15.95 -22.58 -33.35
CA ASP A 87 -15.77 -24.01 -33.09
C ASP A 87 -14.33 -24.42 -33.44
N LEU A 88 -13.47 -24.45 -32.44
CA LEU A 88 -12.08 -24.87 -32.54
C LEU A 88 -11.98 -26.39 -32.63
N ASN A 89 -11.94 -26.93 -33.85
CA ASN A 89 -11.64 -28.34 -34.10
C ASN A 89 -10.12 -28.60 -33.98
N LEU A 90 -9.67 -29.11 -32.83
CA LEU A 90 -8.27 -29.49 -32.63
C LEU A 90 -8.03 -30.95 -33.09
N PRO A 91 -7.02 -31.23 -33.92
CA PRO A 91 -6.65 -32.61 -34.26
C PRO A 91 -6.01 -33.31 -33.04
N ASP A 92 -6.50 -34.50 -32.73
CA ASP A 92 -6.08 -35.30 -31.58
C ASP A 92 -4.72 -35.97 -31.82
N ILE A 93 -3.64 -35.30 -31.42
CA ILE A 93 -2.25 -35.80 -31.54
C ILE A 93 -1.85 -36.75 -30.40
N SER A 94 -2.77 -37.60 -29.92
CA SER A 94 -2.51 -38.62 -28.89
C SER A 94 -1.89 -39.91 -29.47
N THR A 95 -0.85 -39.79 -30.30
CA THR A 95 -0.08 -40.94 -30.79
C THR A 95 0.96 -41.37 -29.76
N LYS A 96 0.60 -42.38 -28.94
CA LYS A 96 1.50 -43.00 -27.95
C LYS A 96 2.74 -43.60 -28.62
N ILE A 97 3.87 -42.90 -28.57
CA ILE A 97 5.16 -43.40 -29.07
C ILE A 97 5.63 -44.54 -28.15
N LYS A 98 5.56 -45.79 -28.64
CA LYS A 98 6.22 -46.94 -28.00
C LYS A 98 7.71 -46.93 -28.31
N ALA A 99 8.49 -46.21 -27.50
CA ALA A 99 9.94 -46.36 -27.49
C ALA A 99 10.33 -47.54 -26.57
N SER A 100 10.83 -48.63 -27.15
CA SER A 100 11.44 -49.74 -26.41
C SER A 100 12.94 -49.48 -26.21
N LEU A 101 13.41 -49.40 -24.96
CA LEU A 101 14.84 -49.28 -24.65
C LEU A 101 15.61 -50.52 -25.14
N PRO A 102 16.71 -50.38 -25.90
CA PRO A 102 17.59 -51.48 -26.23
C PRO A 102 18.66 -51.68 -25.13
N ARG A 103 18.67 -52.89 -24.55
CA ARG A 103 19.71 -53.51 -23.68
C ARG A 103 20.09 -52.79 -22.38
N GLN A 104 19.85 -53.48 -21.27
CA GLN A 104 20.68 -53.36 -20.07
C GLN A 104 22.13 -53.74 -20.43
N LEU A 105 23.09 -53.04 -19.84
CA LEU A 105 24.51 -53.41 -19.78
C LEU A 105 24.90 -53.42 -18.31
N GLU A 106 25.54 -54.50 -17.87
CA GLU A 106 25.79 -54.81 -16.46
C GLU A 106 26.85 -53.92 -15.78
N ASP A 107 26.95 -54.11 -14.46
CA ASP A 107 27.86 -53.44 -13.52
C ASP A 107 29.29 -53.24 -14.03
N LEU A 108 29.75 -52.00 -13.95
CA LEU A 108 31.14 -51.70 -13.59
C LEU A 108 31.15 -50.78 -12.37
N GLU A 109 31.25 -51.39 -11.18
CA GLU A 109 31.70 -50.68 -10.00
C GLU A 109 33.13 -50.11 -10.20
N THR A 110 33.45 -49.10 -9.39
CA THR A 110 34.80 -48.52 -9.23
C THR A 110 35.27 -47.57 -10.34
N ARG A 111 34.81 -46.31 -10.24
CA ARG A 111 35.69 -45.15 -10.52
C ARG A 111 35.73 -44.24 -9.29
N PRO A 112 36.91 -43.86 -8.79
CA PRO A 112 37.02 -42.97 -7.65
C PRO A 112 36.65 -41.54 -8.05
N SER A 113 35.76 -40.91 -7.30
CA SER A 113 35.63 -39.44 -7.29
C SER A 113 36.99 -38.85 -6.89
N PRO A 114 37.53 -37.90 -7.67
CA PRO A 114 37.37 -36.52 -7.21
C PRO A 114 37.33 -35.43 -8.32
N ILE A 115 36.64 -34.33 -7.98
CA ILE A 115 36.77 -32.97 -8.56
C ILE A 115 36.14 -32.72 -9.95
N ALA A 116 35.47 -31.57 -10.04
CA ALA A 116 34.97 -30.88 -11.25
C ALA A 116 33.82 -31.53 -12.05
N ALA A 117 32.59 -31.33 -11.56
CA ALA A 117 31.44 -30.80 -12.34
C ALA A 117 30.17 -30.79 -11.47
N GLN A 118 29.86 -29.64 -10.84
CA GLN A 118 28.48 -29.42 -10.39
C GLN A 118 27.68 -29.03 -11.63
N GLU A 119 27.07 -30.03 -12.27
CA GLU A 119 26.17 -29.79 -13.40
C GLU A 119 25.00 -28.91 -12.95
N THR A 120 24.82 -27.80 -13.66
CA THR A 120 23.85 -26.77 -13.33
C THR A 120 22.43 -27.25 -13.66
N HIS A 121 21.78 -27.88 -12.69
CA HIS A 121 20.32 -28.05 -12.73
C HIS A 121 19.65 -26.69 -12.47
N PRO A 122 18.83 -26.16 -13.40
CA PRO A 122 18.13 -24.91 -13.20
C PRO A 122 16.95 -25.08 -12.23
N GLU A 123 16.81 -24.14 -11.30
CA GLU A 123 15.52 -23.73 -10.70
C GLU A 123 14.64 -24.85 -10.11
N ALA A 124 15.23 -25.77 -9.34
CA ALA A 124 14.46 -26.52 -8.35
C ALA A 124 14.09 -25.58 -7.18
N PHE A 125 13.01 -24.80 -7.35
CA PHE A 125 12.45 -23.97 -6.28
C PHE A 125 12.11 -24.82 -5.06
N ALA A 126 12.99 -24.79 -4.06
CA ALA A 126 12.77 -25.43 -2.77
C ALA A 126 11.62 -24.73 -2.04
N THR A 127 10.40 -25.12 -2.40
CA THR A 127 9.14 -24.62 -1.84
C THR A 127 8.94 -25.28 -0.48
N SER A 128 9.73 -24.86 0.51
CA SER A 128 9.56 -25.28 1.89
C SER A 128 8.37 -24.55 2.51
N ASP A 129 7.27 -25.28 2.72
CA ASP A 129 6.17 -24.85 3.58
C ASP A 129 6.74 -24.52 4.98
N VAL A 130 6.48 -23.30 5.47
CA VAL A 130 6.87 -22.88 6.82
C VAL A 130 5.64 -22.93 7.72
N GLN A 131 5.72 -23.67 8.83
CA GLN A 131 4.70 -23.62 9.87
C GLN A 131 4.81 -22.29 10.62
N LEU A 132 3.67 -21.63 10.83
CA LEU A 132 3.55 -20.39 11.61
C LEU A 132 2.88 -20.74 12.94
N ASP A 133 3.59 -20.55 14.05
CA ASP A 133 3.04 -20.77 15.40
C ASP A 133 2.58 -19.44 16.04
N SER A 134 2.99 -18.30 15.48
CA SER A 134 2.66 -16.95 15.94
C SER A 134 2.43 -15.95 14.80
N ILE A 135 1.87 -14.79 15.14
CA ILE A 135 1.80 -13.63 14.22
C ILE A 135 3.18 -13.01 13.96
N GLU A 136 4.13 -13.20 14.88
CA GLU A 136 5.48 -12.67 14.79
C GLU A 136 6.27 -13.37 13.67
N ASP A 137 6.10 -14.69 13.51
CA ASP A 137 6.68 -15.46 12.40
C ASP A 137 6.28 -14.88 11.04
N LEU A 138 4.99 -14.56 10.88
CA LEU A 138 4.46 -13.91 9.68
C LEU A 138 5.01 -12.48 9.52
N GLY A 139 5.12 -11.72 10.61
CA GLY A 139 5.73 -10.40 10.65
C GLY A 139 7.17 -10.39 10.13
N HIS A 140 7.98 -11.34 10.60
CA HIS A 140 9.37 -11.54 10.15
C HIS A 140 9.46 -11.95 8.68
N MET A 141 8.54 -12.79 8.20
CA MET A 141 8.48 -13.15 6.77
C MET A 141 8.11 -11.96 5.88
N VAL A 142 7.12 -11.16 6.28
CA VAL A 142 6.73 -9.92 5.59
C VAL A 142 7.91 -8.94 5.55
N ARG A 143 8.55 -8.72 6.70
CA ARG A 143 9.74 -7.87 6.82
C ARG A 143 10.86 -8.30 5.88
N ARG A 144 11.19 -9.60 5.88
CA ARG A 144 12.23 -10.18 5.01
C ARG A 144 11.90 -9.97 3.53
N SER A 145 10.66 -10.21 3.12
CA SER A 145 10.21 -9.96 1.74
C SER A 145 10.34 -8.48 1.35
N ARG A 146 9.95 -7.55 2.24
CA ARG A 146 10.13 -6.11 2.03
C ARG A 146 11.60 -5.71 1.87
N GLU A 147 12.48 -6.21 2.75
CA GLU A 147 13.91 -5.88 2.76
C GLU A 147 14.65 -6.48 1.56
N LEU A 148 14.31 -7.69 1.12
CA LEU A 148 14.82 -8.28 -0.12
C LEU A 148 14.47 -7.44 -1.36
N ARG A 149 13.29 -6.82 -1.37
CA ARG A 149 12.84 -5.88 -2.41
C ARG A 149 13.38 -4.45 -2.24
N LYS A 150 14.17 -4.20 -1.18
CA LYS A 150 14.76 -2.89 -0.82
C LYS A 150 13.73 -1.77 -0.60
N LEU A 151 12.50 -2.12 -0.21
CA LEU A 151 11.43 -1.15 0.04
C LEU A 151 11.46 -0.64 1.48
N SER A 152 11.19 0.65 1.67
CA SER A 152 10.85 1.21 2.98
C SER A 152 9.48 0.71 3.45
N GLN A 153 9.21 0.81 4.76
CA GLN A 153 7.87 0.51 5.30
C GLN A 153 6.77 1.41 4.73
N GLN A 154 7.09 2.61 4.20
CA GLN A 154 6.11 3.48 3.57
C GLN A 154 5.75 2.94 2.18
N GLU A 155 6.73 2.78 1.30
CA GLU A 155 6.53 2.29 -0.07
C GLU A 155 5.84 0.91 -0.10
N PHE A 156 6.19 0.03 0.83
CA PHE A 156 5.54 -1.27 0.95
C PHE A 156 4.10 -1.19 1.48
N ALA A 157 3.81 -0.23 2.38
CA ALA A 157 2.45 0.02 2.83
C ALA A 157 1.58 0.59 1.71
N ASP A 158 2.14 1.49 0.89
CA ASP A 158 1.47 2.07 -0.28
C ASP A 158 1.19 0.99 -1.34
N LEU A 159 2.17 0.12 -1.64
CA LEU A 159 2.01 -1.04 -2.53
C LEU A 159 0.95 -2.02 -2.00
N ALA A 160 0.91 -2.26 -0.68
CA ALA A 160 -0.07 -3.13 -0.05
C ALA A 160 -1.46 -2.47 0.13
N GLY A 161 -1.61 -1.16 -0.07
CA GLY A 161 -2.86 -0.44 0.16
C GLY A 161 -3.27 -0.34 1.64
N VAL A 162 -2.29 -0.18 2.55
CA VAL A 162 -2.50 -0.02 4.00
C VAL A 162 -1.69 1.17 4.54
N GLY A 163 -1.97 1.62 5.77
CA GLY A 163 -1.15 2.68 6.39
C GLY A 163 0.19 2.14 6.92
N ARG A 164 1.28 2.93 6.82
CA ARG A 164 2.63 2.56 7.32
C ARG A 164 2.65 2.03 8.76
N ARG A 165 1.79 2.56 9.64
CA ARG A 165 1.64 2.06 11.02
C ARG A 165 1.21 0.60 11.07
N PHE A 166 0.34 0.14 10.16
CA PHE A 166 -0.09 -1.25 10.10
C PHE A 166 1.06 -2.18 9.71
N VAL A 167 1.86 -1.81 8.70
CA VAL A 167 3.08 -2.56 8.32
C VAL A 167 4.05 -2.63 9.49
N SER A 168 4.30 -1.50 10.17
CA SER A 168 5.17 -1.45 11.34
C SER A 168 4.65 -2.33 12.48
N GLU A 169 3.36 -2.32 12.77
CA GLU A 169 2.77 -3.18 13.81
C GLU A 169 2.79 -4.68 13.42
N LEU A 170 2.64 -5.02 12.14
CA LEU A 170 2.73 -6.39 11.64
C LEU A 170 4.15 -6.92 11.68
N GLU A 171 5.14 -6.14 11.23
CA GLU A 171 6.56 -6.52 11.29
C GLU A 171 7.09 -6.65 12.72
N ASN A 172 6.41 -6.05 13.70
CA ASN A 172 6.69 -6.19 15.13
C ASN A 172 5.79 -7.26 15.82
N GLY A 173 5.04 -8.07 15.07
CA GLY A 173 4.27 -9.18 15.63
C GLY A 173 3.07 -8.80 16.51
N LYS A 174 2.40 -7.66 16.27
CA LYS A 174 1.22 -7.27 17.07
C LYS A 174 0.06 -8.27 16.90
N PRO A 175 -0.43 -8.92 17.97
CA PRO A 175 -1.46 -9.97 17.87
C PRO A 175 -2.88 -9.44 17.61
N THR A 176 -3.13 -8.15 17.85
CA THR A 176 -4.45 -7.53 17.72
C THR A 176 -4.69 -6.87 16.35
N LEU A 177 -4.05 -7.40 15.30
CA LEU A 177 -4.19 -6.90 13.93
C LEU A 177 -5.42 -7.48 13.22
N GLU A 178 -6.03 -6.67 12.38
CA GLU A 178 -7.17 -7.07 11.56
C GLU A 178 -6.76 -8.07 10.49
N PHE A 179 -7.20 -9.33 10.62
CA PHE A 179 -6.77 -10.44 9.77
C PHE A 179 -6.96 -10.19 8.26
N ALA A 180 -8.03 -9.48 7.85
CA ALA A 180 -8.25 -9.12 6.46
C ALA A 180 -7.10 -8.28 5.87
N LYS A 181 -6.57 -7.32 6.64
CA LYS A 181 -5.40 -6.51 6.26
C LYS A 181 -4.10 -7.31 6.34
N VAL A 182 -3.99 -8.27 7.27
CA VAL A 182 -2.86 -9.21 7.29
C VAL A 182 -2.81 -10.04 6.00
N LEU A 183 -3.95 -10.57 5.53
CA LEU A 183 -4.04 -11.28 4.24
C LEU A 183 -3.75 -10.38 3.03
N GLN A 184 -4.10 -9.10 3.09
CA GLN A 184 -3.75 -8.11 2.07
C GLN A 184 -2.24 -7.86 2.01
N VAL A 185 -1.59 -7.65 3.15
CA VAL A 185 -0.14 -7.45 3.24
C VAL A 185 0.65 -8.72 2.91
N ALA A 186 0.18 -9.91 3.31
CA ALA A 186 0.79 -11.18 2.95
C ALA A 186 0.84 -11.36 1.42
N ARG A 187 -0.26 -11.09 0.72
CA ARG A 187 -0.31 -11.11 -0.76
C ARG A 187 0.64 -10.10 -1.38
N ALA A 188 0.70 -8.87 -0.86
CA ALA A 188 1.67 -7.86 -1.30
C ALA A 188 3.14 -8.30 -1.08
N ALA A 189 3.43 -8.99 0.02
CA ALA A 189 4.72 -9.61 0.32
C ALA A 189 5.02 -10.86 -0.54
N GLY A 190 4.10 -11.31 -1.40
CA GLY A 190 4.24 -12.56 -2.16
C GLY A 190 4.17 -13.83 -1.30
N ILE A 191 3.56 -13.74 -0.12
CA ILE A 191 3.37 -14.86 0.81
C ILE A 191 1.97 -15.46 0.58
N SER A 192 1.93 -16.75 0.28
CA SER A 192 0.69 -17.53 0.24
C SER A 192 0.41 -18.11 1.63
N LEU A 193 -0.85 -18.03 2.08
CA LEU A 193 -1.30 -18.64 3.33
C LEU A 193 -2.32 -19.72 2.98
N ILE A 194 -2.02 -20.97 3.37
CA ILE A 194 -2.80 -22.15 3.03
C ILE A 194 -3.39 -22.74 4.31
N ALA A 195 -4.71 -22.92 4.35
CA ALA A 195 -5.36 -23.68 5.41
C ALA A 195 -5.32 -25.18 5.08
N ARG A 196 -4.92 -26.00 6.06
CA ARG A 196 -5.00 -27.46 6.01
C ARG A 196 -5.77 -27.94 7.25
N ASP A 197 -6.55 -29.01 7.12
CA ASP A 197 -7.13 -29.69 8.27
C ASP A 197 -6.01 -30.35 9.10
N ARG A 198 -6.14 -30.34 10.43
CA ARG A 198 -5.17 -30.94 11.35
C ARG A 198 -5.43 -32.44 11.58
N SER A 199 -6.60 -32.94 11.17
CA SER A 199 -7.10 -34.28 11.49
C SER A 199 -7.56 -35.08 10.27
N ARG A 200 -6.60 -35.42 9.40
CA ARG A 200 -6.70 -36.54 8.45
C ARG A 200 -5.41 -37.35 8.42
#